data_AF-A0A0D0C0T2-F1
#
_entry.id   AF-A0A0D0C0T2-F1
#
_cell.length_a   1.000
_cell.length_b   1.000
_cell.length_c   1.000
_cell.angle_alpha   90.00
_cell.angle_beta   90.00
_cell.angle_gamma   90.00
#
_symmetry.space_group_name_H-M   'P 1'
#
loop_
_entity.id
_entity.type
_entity.pdbx_description
1 polymer ?
#
loop_
_entity_poly.entity_id
_entity_poly.type
_entity_poly.pdbx_seq_one_letter_code
_entity_poly.pdbx_strand_id
1 'polypeptide(L)' 'GINIIYAGDLGQLRPVNGTALYAHTLVSKLAPHTEQSAGGQSALFGAFLWRQLTHVVELKKNERAKNDPAYIALLNRV' A
#
# COMPACT_ATOMS: atom_id res chain seq x y z
N GLY A 1 11.35 -20.56 5.67
CA GLY A 1 10.53 -19.34 5.56
C GLY A 1 11.35 -18.26 4.90
N ILE A 2 10.72 -17.35 4.15
CA ILE A 2 11.38 -16.18 3.55
C ILE A 2 11.02 -14.96 4.40
N ASN A 3 12.02 -14.20 4.83
CA ASN A 3 11.78 -12.91 5.49
C ASN A 3 11.45 -11.88 4.42
N ILE A 4 10.28 -11.24 4.53
CA ILE A 4 9.81 -10.25 3.56
C ILE A 4 9.77 -8.88 4.24
N ILE A 5 10.41 -7.89 3.63
CA ILE A 5 10.36 -6.50 4.04
C ILE A 5 9.66 -5.72 2.92
N TYR A 6 8.47 -5.20 3.20
CA TYR A 6 7.78 -4.27 2.32
C TYR A 6 8.25 -2.85 2.63
N ALA A 7 8.62 -2.10 1.59
CA ALA A 7 9.00 -0.69 1.69
C ALA A 7 8.34 0.10 0.57
N GLY A 8 7.88 1.31 0.90
CA GLY A 8 7.20 2.17 -0.05
C GLY A 8 6.51 3.34 0.64
N ASP A 9 5.69 4.04 -0.13
CA ASP A 9 4.92 5.19 0.30
C ASP A 9 3.44 4.94 -0.03
N LEU A 10 2.57 5.03 0.97
CA LEU A 10 1.14 4.79 0.84
C LEU A 10 0.40 5.93 0.13
N GLY A 11 1.01 7.11 0.02
CA GLY A 11 0.48 8.28 -0.71
C GLY A 11 0.72 8.25 -2.23
N GLN A 12 1.31 7.17 -2.76
CA GLN A 12 1.58 7.02 -4.19
C GLN A 12 0.32 6.71 -5.01
N LEU A 13 0.46 6.86 -6.34
CA LEU A 13 -0.58 6.44 -7.29
C LEU A 13 -0.90 4.95 -7.14
N ARG A 14 -2.17 4.60 -7.38
CA ARG A 14 -2.60 3.19 -7.42
C ARG A 14 -1.84 2.40 -8.51
N PRO A 15 -1.67 1.08 -8.33
CA PRO A 15 -1.09 0.23 -9.37
C PRO A 15 -1.87 0.35 -10.69
N VAL A 16 -1.15 0.37 -11.82
CA VAL A 16 -1.75 0.38 -13.16
C VAL A 16 -2.59 -0.88 -13.33
N ASN A 17 -3.88 -0.72 -13.67
CA ASN A 17 -4.85 -1.81 -13.85
C ASN A 17 -4.95 -2.77 -12.66
N GLY A 18 -4.55 -2.33 -11.47
CA GLY A 18 -4.52 -3.15 -10.27
C GLY A 18 -5.20 -2.48 -9.09
N THR A 19 -5.39 -3.26 -8.03
CA THR A 19 -5.88 -2.77 -6.75
C THR A 19 -4.72 -2.67 -5.76
N ALA A 20 -4.73 -1.65 -4.90
CA ALA A 20 -3.73 -1.52 -3.86
C ALA A 20 -3.85 -2.68 -2.85
N LEU A 21 -2.72 -3.19 -2.34
CA LEU A 21 -2.69 -4.31 -1.38
C LEU A 21 -3.46 -4.01 -0.09
N TYR A 22 -3.49 -2.74 0.32
CA TYR A 22 -4.19 -2.25 1.50
C TYR A 22 -5.64 -1.87 1.23
N ALA A 23 -6.18 -2.08 0.03
CA ALA A 23 -7.56 -1.72 -0.28
C ALA A 23 -8.56 -2.61 0.46
N HIS A 24 -9.38 -1.99 1.32
CA HIS A 24 -10.39 -2.69 2.12
C HIS A 24 -11.47 -3.38 1.27
N THR A 25 -11.72 -2.89 0.06
CA THR A 25 -12.75 -3.40 -0.85
C THR A 25 -12.54 -4.85 -1.25
N LEU A 26 -11.28 -5.31 -1.38
CA LEU A 26 -10.94 -6.69 -1.73
C LEU A 26 -11.39 -7.70 -0.67
N VAL A 27 -11.58 -7.27 0.57
CA VAL A 27 -11.90 -8.15 1.71
C VAL A 27 -13.33 -7.92 2.22
N SER A 28 -13.84 -6.70 2.16
CA SER A 28 -15.17 -6.37 2.67
C SER A 28 -16.32 -6.74 1.72
N LYS A 29 -16.06 -6.77 0.42
CA LYS A 29 -17.07 -7.06 -0.61
C LYS A 29 -16.40 -7.83 -1.76
N LEU A 30 -16.40 -9.15 -1.65
CA LEU A 30 -16.01 -10.03 -2.75
C LEU A 30 -17.04 -9.90 -3.86
N ALA A 31 -16.64 -9.27 -4.96
CA ALA A 31 -17.48 -9.20 -6.15
C ALA A 31 -17.18 -10.42 -7.06
N PRO A 32 -18.16 -10.92 -7.84
CA PRO A 32 -17.97 -12.12 -8.66
C PRO A 32 -16.75 -12.03 -9.61
N HIS A 33 -16.46 -10.84 -10.13
CA HIS A 33 -15.31 -10.61 -11.02
C HIS A 33 -13.94 -10.73 -10.31
N THR A 34 -13.90 -10.53 -8.98
CA THR A 34 -12.69 -10.68 -8.16
C THR A 34 -12.37 -12.15 -7.90
N GLU A 35 -13.39 -13.01 -7.80
CA GLU A 35 -13.19 -14.45 -7.55
C GLU A 35 -12.95 -15.25 -8.84
N GLN A 36 -13.54 -14.82 -9.96
CA GLN A 36 -13.52 -15.59 -11.21
C GLN A 36 -12.34 -15.28 -12.13
N SER A 37 -11.63 -14.16 -11.91
CA SER A 37 -10.48 -13.77 -12.73
C SER A 37 -9.15 -14.09 -12.02
N ALA A 38 -8.15 -14.55 -12.76
CA ALA A 38 -6.80 -14.78 -12.22
C ALA A 38 -6.19 -13.51 -11.60
N GLY A 39 -6.46 -12.34 -12.19
CA GLY A 39 -6.04 -11.04 -11.65
C GLY A 39 -6.72 -10.71 -10.32
N GLY A 40 -8.02 -10.97 -10.20
CA GLY A 40 -8.76 -10.77 -8.96
C GLY A 40 -8.30 -11.70 -7.83
N GLN A 41 -8.07 -12.98 -8.15
CA GLN A 41 -7.53 -13.96 -7.20
C GLN A 41 -6.13 -13.56 -6.71
N SER A 42 -5.25 -13.12 -7.63
CA SER A 42 -3.91 -12.63 -7.27
C SER A 42 -3.97 -11.41 -6.34
N ALA A 43 -4.86 -10.45 -6.61
CA ALA A 43 -5.08 -9.29 -5.75
C ALA A 43 -5.59 -9.71 -4.36
N LEU A 44 -6.51 -10.68 -4.29
CA LEU A 44 -7.04 -11.22 -3.04
C LEU A 44 -5.94 -11.88 -2.19
N PHE A 45 -5.11 -12.73 -2.80
CA PHE A 45 -3.96 -13.33 -2.10
C PHE A 45 -2.97 -12.29 -1.59
N GLY A 46 -2.67 -11.27 -2.41
CA GLY A 46 -1.82 -10.15 -2.01
C GLY A 46 -2.39 -9.41 -0.80
N ALA A 47 -3.69 -9.14 -0.79
CA ALA A 47 -4.36 -8.49 0.35
C ALA A 47 -4.33 -9.37 1.62
N PHE A 48 -4.50 -10.68 1.49
CA PHE A 48 -4.37 -11.61 2.63
C PHE A 48 -2.96 -11.62 3.21
N LEU A 49 -1.92 -11.68 2.37
CA LEU A 49 -0.53 -11.62 2.81
C LEU A 49 -0.21 -10.29 3.50
N TRP A 50 -0.67 -9.18 2.92
CA TRP A 50 -0.50 -7.84 3.51
C TRP A 50 -1.10 -7.75 4.93
N ARG A 51 -2.24 -8.40 5.17
CA ARG A 51 -2.90 -8.42 6.49
C ARG A 51 -2.20 -9.29 7.53
N GLN A 52 -1.22 -10.11 7.12
CA GLN A 52 -0.38 -10.88 8.06
C GLN A 52 0.77 -10.04 8.61
N LEU A 53 0.99 -8.82 8.12
CA LEU A 53 2.00 -7.91 8.65
C LEU A 53 1.63 -7.49 10.08
N THR A 54 2.55 -7.75 11.00
CA THR A 54 2.39 -7.45 12.43
C THR A 54 3.14 -6.20 12.87
N HIS A 55 4.08 -5.73 12.05
CA HIS A 55 4.96 -4.63 12.35
C HIS A 55 4.96 -3.62 11.19
N VAL A 56 4.83 -2.34 11.54
CA VAL A 56 4.90 -1.21 10.60
C VAL A 56 5.90 -0.21 11.15
N VAL A 57 6.78 0.28 10.29
CA VAL A 57 7.76 1.32 10.62
C VAL A 57 7.53 2.50 9.69
N GLU A 58 7.36 3.69 10.26
CA GLU A 58 7.16 4.93 9.50
C GLU A 58 8.42 5.82 9.59
N LEU A 59 8.98 6.18 8.44
CA LEU A 59 10.12 7.10 8.36
C LEU A 59 9.62 8.55 8.35
N LYS A 60 9.97 9.34 9.38
CA LYS A 60 9.48 10.72 9.56
C LYS A 60 10.37 11.82 8.97
N LYS A 61 11.67 11.55 8.81
CA LYS A 61 12.64 12.58 8.41
C LYS A 61 12.83 12.59 6.90
N ASN A 62 12.47 13.69 6.24
CA ASN A 62 12.71 13.88 4.81
C ASN A 62 14.10 14.48 4.57
N GLU A 63 15.06 13.64 4.20
CA GLU A 63 16.43 14.10 3.89
C GLU A 63 16.54 14.82 2.53
N ARG A 64 15.63 14.53 1.59
CA ARG A 64 15.68 15.10 0.23
C ARG A 64 15.39 16.59 0.22
N ALA A 65 14.35 17.00 0.94
CA ALA A 65 13.91 18.39 1.06
C ALA A 65 14.36 19.02 2.39
N LYS A 66 15.40 18.49 3.05
CA LYS A 66 15.81 18.93 4.40
C LYS A 66 16.11 20.42 4.53
N ASN A 67 16.51 21.05 3.43
CA ASN A 67 16.82 22.48 3.37
C ASN A 67 15.60 23.36 3.02
N ASP A 68 14.42 22.76 2.85
CA ASP A 68 13.16 23.45 2.59
C ASP A 68 12.06 22.95 3.56
N PRO A 69 12.11 23.41 4.82
CA PRO A 69 11.14 23.01 5.84
C PRO A 69 9.71 23.51 5.54
N ALA A 70 9.57 24.60 4.79
CA ALA A 70 8.27 25.14 4.41
C ALA A 70 7.56 24.20 3.43
N TYR A 71 8.29 23.68 2.43
CA TYR A 71 7.75 22.69 1.50
C TYR A 71 7.41 21.37 2.20
N ILE A 72 8.26 20.87 3.09
CA ILE A 72 7.94 19.67 3.90
C ILE A 72 6.67 19.89 4.73
N ALA A 73 6.54 21.05 5.38
CA ALA A 73 5.36 21.38 6.17
C ALA A 73 4.10 21.49 5.31
N LEU A 74 4.21 21.95 4.07
CA LEU A 74 3.10 21.98 3.11
C LEU A 74 2.68 20.56 2.73
N LEU A 75 3.62 19.69 2.35
CA LEU A 75 3.32 18.31 1.96
C LEU A 75 2.68 17.51 3.10
N ASN A 76 3.11 17.72 4.34
CA ASN A 76 2.56 17.01 5.50
C ASN A 76 1.12 17.41 5.88
N ARG A 77 0.53 18.41 5.22
CA ARG A 77 -0.85 18.86 5.45
C ARG A 77 -1.86 18.25 4.48
N VAL A 78 -1.38 17.65 3.39
CA VAL A 78 -2.18 17.03 2.34
C VAL A 78 -2.30 15.54 2.62
#